data_AF-A0A2N4WPS3-F1
#
_entry.id   AF-A0A2N4WPS3-F1
#
_cell.length_a   1.000
_cell.length_b   1.000
_cell.length_c   1.000
_cell.angle_alpha   90.00
_cell.angle_beta   90.00
_cell.angle_gamma   90.00
#
_symmetry.space_group_name_H-M   'P 1'
#
loop_
_entity.id
_entity.type
_entity.pdbx_description
1 polymer ?
#
loop_
_entity_poly.entity_id
_entity_poly.type
_entity_poly.pdbx_seq_one_letter_code
_entity_poly.pdbx_strand_id
1 'polypeptide(L)'
;SAMMTSALVEGRDFLRARAEAKRRAAVPEGTPVVFAGGRTRHATEDDALTFGNNVWATLDKVRDRVPDMVLIHGGDTKGVDRLASSWAERRGIPQVTFSLDMRLGARAGFKRNERMLSLDPRYVVAFPGNGVLERLVIEAKARRITVVDRRGPLGTSPKAPPG
;
A
#
# COMPACT_ATOMS: atom_id res chain seq x y z
N SER A 1 -30.18 33.50 -11.27
CA SER A 1 -28.77 33.30 -11.64
C SER A 1 -27.94 33.02 -10.41
N ALA A 2 -27.32 31.84 -10.35
CA ALA A 2 -26.53 31.36 -9.22
C ALA A 2 -25.06 31.80 -9.37
N MET A 3 -24.61 32.78 -8.57
CA MET A 3 -23.20 33.17 -8.41
C MET A 3 -22.65 32.64 -7.08
N MET A 4 -22.55 31.32 -6.91
CA MET A 4 -22.02 30.68 -5.69
C MET A 4 -21.26 29.37 -5.98
N THR A 5 -20.37 29.37 -6.96
CA THR A 5 -19.62 28.16 -7.31
C THR A 5 -18.11 28.38 -7.48
N SER A 6 -17.63 29.45 -8.13
CA SER A 6 -16.17 29.59 -8.40
C SER A 6 -15.32 29.74 -7.14
N ALA A 7 -15.59 30.74 -6.29
CA ALA A 7 -14.75 31.03 -5.12
C ALA A 7 -14.76 29.91 -4.05
N LEU A 8 -15.90 29.22 -3.88
CA LEU A 8 -16.00 28.07 -2.96
C LEU A 8 -15.30 26.82 -3.50
N VAL A 9 -15.30 26.64 -4.83
CA VAL A 9 -14.56 25.55 -5.48
C VAL A 9 -13.06 25.83 -5.42
N GLU A 10 -12.61 27.04 -5.76
CA GLU A 10 -11.20 27.47 -5.68
C GLU A 10 -10.64 27.35 -4.26
N GLY A 11 -11.40 27.75 -3.23
CA GLY A 11 -10.98 27.61 -1.83
C GLY A 11 -10.83 26.14 -1.40
N ARG A 12 -11.70 25.25 -1.87
CA ARG A 12 -11.60 23.79 -1.60
C ARG A 12 -10.41 23.16 -2.30
N ASP A 13 -10.16 23.56 -3.54
CA ASP A 13 -9.04 23.04 -4.33
C ASP A 13 -7.70 23.53 -3.77
N PHE A 14 -7.62 24.80 -3.35
CA PHE A 14 -6.45 25.34 -2.66
C PHE A 14 -6.13 24.58 -1.36
N LEU A 15 -7.14 24.31 -0.52
CA LEU A 15 -6.96 23.53 0.71
C LEU A 15 -6.56 22.08 0.42
N ARG A 16 -7.12 21.47 -0.63
CA ARG A 16 -6.76 20.11 -1.07
C ARG A 16 -5.31 20.06 -1.55
N ALA A 17 -4.92 20.96 -2.45
CA ALA A 17 -3.57 21.07 -2.98
C ALA A 17 -2.54 21.31 -1.86
N ARG A 18 -2.87 22.18 -0.89
CA ARG A 18 -2.01 22.42 0.28
C ARG A 18 -1.87 21.17 1.17
N ALA A 19 -2.96 20.44 1.38
CA ALA A 19 -2.92 19.20 2.15
C ALA A 19 -2.12 18.10 1.42
N GLU A 20 -2.20 18.03 0.08
CA GLU A 20 -1.40 17.13 -0.76
C GLU A 20 0.08 17.49 -0.73
N ALA A 21 0.42 18.77 -0.89
CA ALA A 21 1.79 19.25 -0.81
C ALA A 21 2.42 18.96 0.56
N LYS A 22 1.69 19.20 1.65
CA LYS A 22 2.16 18.88 3.01
C LYS A 22 2.35 17.36 3.21
N ARG A 23 1.50 16.52 2.60
CA ARG A 23 1.65 15.06 2.62
C ARG A 23 2.88 14.61 1.84
N ARG A 24 3.10 15.14 0.64
CA ARG A 24 4.29 14.84 -0.17
C ARG A 24 5.58 15.26 0.53
N ALA A 25 5.58 16.42 1.20
CA ALA A 25 6.72 16.89 1.99
C ALA A 25 7.06 16.02 3.22
N ALA A 26 6.13 15.16 3.67
CA ALA A 26 6.36 14.24 4.78
C ALA A 26 6.84 12.84 4.33
N VAL A 27 6.82 12.58 3.01
CA VAL A 27 7.39 11.36 2.43
C VAL A 27 8.84 11.68 2.03
N PRO A 28 9.82 10.82 2.36
CA PRO A 28 11.18 10.95 1.83
C PRO A 28 11.17 11.07 0.31
N GLU A 29 12.20 11.71 -0.26
CA GLU A 29 12.36 11.75 -1.71
C GLU A 29 12.45 10.33 -2.29
N GLY A 30 11.69 10.08 -3.36
CA GLY A 30 11.63 8.78 -4.04
C GLY A 30 10.22 8.39 -4.49
N THR A 31 10.12 7.31 -5.26
CA THR A 31 8.88 6.85 -5.87
C THR A 31 8.05 5.99 -4.90
N PRO A 32 6.82 6.38 -4.52
CA PRO A 32 6.02 5.60 -3.58
C PRO A 32 5.61 4.23 -4.15
N VAL A 33 5.82 3.18 -3.37
CA VAL A 33 5.30 1.84 -3.63
C VAL A 33 4.50 1.40 -2.42
N VAL A 34 3.20 1.19 -2.60
CA VAL A 34 2.32 0.72 -1.54
C VAL A 34 2.44 -0.79 -1.41
N PHE A 35 2.69 -1.26 -0.19
CA PHE A 35 2.61 -2.66 0.19
C PHE A 35 1.45 -2.86 1.17
N ALA A 36 0.62 -3.87 0.91
CA ALA A 36 -0.49 -4.20 1.78
C ALA A 36 -0.82 -5.69 1.78
N GLY A 37 -1.19 -6.18 2.94
CA GLY A 37 -1.84 -7.48 3.11
C GLY A 37 -2.40 -7.61 4.52
N GLY A 38 -3.01 -8.75 4.81
CA GLY A 38 -3.56 -9.07 6.11
C GLY A 38 -2.59 -9.87 6.98
N ARG A 39 -3.12 -10.34 8.12
CA ARG A 39 -2.48 -11.38 8.92
C ARG A 39 -2.85 -12.74 8.33
N THR A 40 -1.86 -13.51 7.93
CA THR A 40 -2.04 -14.88 7.40
C THR A 40 -1.68 -15.89 8.49
N ARG A 41 -2.44 -16.99 8.54
CA ARG A 41 -2.06 -18.19 9.28
C ARG A 41 -1.59 -19.23 8.27
N HIS A 42 -0.52 -19.93 8.59
CA HIS A 42 0.08 -20.96 7.76
C HIS A 42 -0.11 -22.31 8.44
N ALA A 43 -0.31 -23.38 7.68
CA ALA A 43 -0.57 -24.70 8.23
C ALA A 43 0.69 -25.31 8.84
N THR A 44 1.84 -25.04 8.23
CA THR A 44 3.16 -25.52 8.65
C THR A 44 4.15 -24.36 8.78
N GLU A 45 5.30 -24.63 9.41
CA GLU A 45 6.43 -23.69 9.44
C GLU A 45 7.03 -23.49 8.04
N ASP A 46 7.11 -24.55 7.25
CA ASP A 46 7.58 -24.49 5.84
C ASP A 46 6.71 -23.57 4.97
N ASP A 47 5.39 -23.60 5.17
CA ASP A 47 4.46 -22.69 4.50
C ASP A 47 4.72 -21.23 4.91
N ALA A 48 4.98 -21.00 6.19
CA ALA A 48 5.28 -19.66 6.70
C ALA A 48 6.61 -19.13 6.13
N LEU A 49 7.64 -19.98 6.08
CA LEU A 49 8.94 -19.66 5.47
C LEU A 49 8.78 -19.38 3.97
N THR A 50 8.06 -20.24 3.25
CA THR A 50 7.77 -20.07 1.82
C THR A 50 7.04 -18.77 1.56
N PHE A 51 6.02 -18.44 2.36
CA PHE A 51 5.30 -17.17 2.27
C PHE A 51 6.23 -15.97 2.48
N GLY A 52 7.06 -16.00 3.53
CA GLY A 52 8.03 -14.94 3.80
C GLY A 52 9.02 -14.73 2.66
N ASN A 53 9.55 -15.83 2.11
CA ASN A 53 10.44 -15.80 0.94
C ASN A 53 9.74 -15.19 -0.28
N ASN A 54 8.47 -15.54 -0.51
CA ASN A 54 7.69 -14.96 -1.62
C ASN A 54 7.42 -13.46 -1.45
N VAL A 55 7.23 -12.98 -0.21
CA VAL A 55 7.12 -11.55 0.09
C VAL A 55 8.40 -10.82 -0.32
N TRP A 56 9.55 -11.30 0.15
CA TRP A 56 10.83 -10.66 -0.11
C TRP A 56 11.23 -10.72 -1.59
N ALA A 57 11.07 -11.89 -2.23
CA ALA A 57 11.34 -12.06 -3.65
C ALA A 57 10.45 -11.16 -4.53
N THR A 58 9.22 -10.89 -4.10
CA THR A 58 8.35 -9.92 -4.79
C THR A 58 8.87 -8.50 -4.65
N LEU A 59 9.24 -8.10 -3.43
CA LEU A 59 9.76 -6.75 -3.15
C LEU A 59 11.11 -6.49 -3.84
N ASP A 60 12.00 -7.48 -3.87
CA ASP A 60 13.27 -7.39 -4.62
C ASP A 60 13.00 -7.10 -6.11
N LYS A 61 12.08 -7.85 -6.74
CA LYS A 61 11.68 -7.61 -8.15
C LYS A 61 11.06 -6.22 -8.36
N VAL A 62 10.31 -5.70 -7.39
CA VAL A 62 9.73 -4.36 -7.48
C VAL A 62 10.82 -3.30 -7.37
N ARG A 63 11.76 -3.44 -6.43
CA ARG A 63 12.91 -2.56 -6.27
C ARG A 63 13.76 -2.51 -7.53
N ASP A 64 14.01 -3.65 -8.17
CA ASP A 64 14.76 -3.68 -9.43
C ASP A 64 14.08 -2.86 -10.54
N ARG A 65 12.75 -2.67 -10.47
CA ARG A 65 11.96 -1.84 -11.40
C ARG A 65 11.76 -0.39 -10.92
N VAL A 66 11.98 -0.12 -9.64
CA VAL A 66 11.83 1.20 -8.99
C VAL A 66 12.98 1.37 -7.98
N PRO A 67 14.21 1.64 -8.45
CA PRO A 67 15.38 1.66 -7.57
C PRO A 67 15.33 2.75 -6.50
N ASP A 68 14.61 3.85 -6.77
CA ASP A 68 14.40 5.00 -5.89
C ASP A 68 13.15 4.86 -5.00
N MET A 69 12.64 3.63 -4.79
CA MET A 69 11.35 3.45 -4.13
C MET A 69 11.36 3.87 -2.66
N VAL A 70 10.21 4.39 -2.22
CA VAL A 70 9.84 4.53 -0.80
C VAL A 70 8.72 3.52 -0.51
N LEU A 71 8.94 2.64 0.47
CA LEU A 71 7.96 1.62 0.85
C LEU A 71 6.87 2.25 1.73
N ILE A 72 5.62 2.20 1.28
CA ILE A 72 4.46 2.69 2.02
C ILE A 72 3.66 1.49 2.53
N HIS A 73 3.44 1.38 3.85
CA HIS A 73 2.67 0.26 4.41
C HIS A 73 1.84 0.68 5.63
N GLY A 74 0.98 -0.22 6.12
CA GLY A 74 0.04 0.05 7.23
C GLY A 74 0.67 -0.07 8.61
N GLY A 75 1.79 -0.80 8.71
CA GLY A 75 2.60 -0.91 9.93
C GLY A 75 2.04 -1.91 10.95
N ASP A 76 1.25 -2.88 10.50
CA ASP A 76 0.79 -3.96 11.37
C ASP A 76 1.96 -4.90 11.74
N THR A 77 2.52 -4.71 12.92
CA THR A 77 3.67 -5.49 13.43
C THR A 77 3.35 -6.98 13.64
N LYS A 78 2.08 -7.39 13.54
CA LYS A 78 1.63 -8.78 13.65
C LYS A 78 1.22 -9.39 12.31
N GLY A 79 1.32 -8.64 11.21
CA GLY A 79 0.93 -9.08 9.88
C GLY A 79 2.08 -9.10 8.88
N VAL A 80 1.73 -9.24 7.60
CA VAL A 80 2.70 -9.25 6.51
C VAL A 80 3.48 -7.92 6.38
N ASP A 81 2.92 -6.81 6.87
CA ASP A 81 3.63 -5.52 6.97
C ASP A 81 4.96 -5.64 7.73
N ARG A 82 5.05 -6.48 8.76
CA ARG A 82 6.32 -6.72 9.48
C ARG A 82 7.38 -7.32 8.57
N LEU A 83 7.00 -8.28 7.71
CA LEU A 83 7.93 -8.91 6.77
C LEU A 83 8.45 -7.91 5.74
N ALA A 84 7.58 -7.02 5.26
CA ALA A 84 7.96 -5.96 4.33
C ALA A 84 8.83 -4.88 4.99
N SER A 85 8.52 -4.49 6.23
CA SER A 85 9.32 -3.55 7.02
C SER A 85 10.73 -4.11 7.28
N SER A 86 10.85 -5.37 7.71
CA SER A 86 12.17 -6.03 7.87
C SER A 86 12.94 -6.18 6.56
N TRP A 87 12.25 -6.39 5.43
CA TRP A 87 12.88 -6.35 4.11
C TRP A 87 13.44 -4.95 3.83
N ALA A 88 12.64 -3.89 3.99
CA ALA A 88 13.06 -2.52 3.72
C ALA A 88 14.28 -2.13 4.57
N GLU A 89 14.25 -2.42 5.87
CA GLU A 89 15.38 -2.17 6.78
C GLU A 89 16.66 -2.85 6.29
N ARG A 90 16.59 -4.13 5.93
CA ARG A 90 17.76 -4.91 5.46
C ARG A 90 18.31 -4.45 4.11
N ARG A 91 17.55 -3.66 3.34
CA ARG A 91 17.97 -3.13 2.04
C ARG A 91 18.21 -1.62 2.09
N GLY A 92 18.05 -0.98 3.24
CA GLY A 92 18.17 0.47 3.38
C GLY A 92 17.10 1.25 2.61
N ILE A 93 15.92 0.65 2.40
CA ILE A 93 14.81 1.29 1.69
C ILE A 93 14.05 2.21 2.66
N PRO A 94 13.86 3.50 2.34
CA PRO A 94 13.02 4.39 3.15
C PRO A 94 11.60 3.85 3.27
N GLN A 95 11.03 3.90 4.47
CA GLN A 95 9.67 3.41 4.75
C GLN A 95 8.79 4.48 5.39
N VAL A 96 7.52 4.54 5.00
CA VAL A 96 6.50 5.40 5.62
C VAL A 96 5.32 4.54 6.05
N THR A 97 5.00 4.61 7.34
CA THR A 97 3.87 3.90 7.91
C THR A 97 2.63 4.78 7.97
N PHE A 98 1.51 4.29 7.44
CA PHE A 98 0.20 4.89 7.57
C PHE A 98 -0.62 4.10 8.59
N SER A 99 -0.59 4.54 9.85
CA SER A 99 -1.38 3.92 10.91
C SER A 99 -2.89 4.18 10.75
N LEU A 100 -3.69 3.28 11.31
CA LEU A 100 -5.13 3.41 11.36
C LEU A 100 -5.52 4.53 12.36
N ASP A 101 -6.44 5.40 11.95
CA ASP A 101 -7.06 6.36 12.87
C ASP A 101 -8.27 5.69 13.55
N MET A 102 -8.06 5.21 14.77
CA MET A 102 -9.07 4.45 15.53
C MET A 102 -10.38 5.22 15.74
N ARG A 103 -10.35 6.57 15.74
CA ARG A 103 -11.54 7.41 15.91
C ARG A 103 -12.54 7.26 14.77
N LEU A 104 -12.08 6.78 13.60
CA LEU A 104 -12.92 6.54 12.43
C LEU A 104 -13.66 5.20 12.47
N GLY A 105 -13.41 4.37 13.49
CA GLY A 105 -14.05 3.07 13.68
C GLY A 105 -13.88 2.15 12.46
N ALA A 106 -14.97 1.54 12.01
CA ALA A 106 -14.98 0.62 10.87
C ALA A 106 -14.43 1.23 9.57
N ARG A 107 -14.38 2.57 9.44
CA ARG A 107 -13.88 3.26 8.24
C ARG A 107 -12.37 3.50 8.26
N ALA A 108 -11.69 3.26 9.37
CA ALA A 108 -10.28 3.60 9.55
C ALA A 108 -9.37 2.97 8.47
N GLY A 109 -9.62 1.70 8.14
CA GLY A 109 -8.86 0.98 7.11
C GLY A 109 -9.02 1.59 5.72
N PHE A 110 -10.26 1.89 5.33
CA PHE A 110 -10.56 2.52 4.03
C PHE A 110 -9.95 3.92 3.93
N LYS A 111 -10.07 4.74 4.98
CA LYS A 111 -9.45 6.08 5.01
C LYS A 111 -7.93 6.06 5.02
N ARG A 112 -7.31 5.04 5.63
CA ARG A 112 -5.87 4.81 5.48
C ARG A 112 -5.51 4.46 4.03
N ASN A 113 -6.24 3.56 3.39
CA ASN A 113 -6.00 3.16 2.00
C ASN A 113 -6.13 4.35 1.04
N GLU A 114 -7.17 5.18 1.19
CA GLU A 114 -7.35 6.41 0.42
C GLU A 114 -6.12 7.33 0.54
N ARG A 115 -5.58 7.49 1.76
CA ARG A 115 -4.37 8.29 2.01
C ARG A 115 -3.14 7.69 1.33
N MET A 116 -2.93 6.38 1.41
CA MET A 116 -1.83 5.70 0.72
C MET A 116 -1.92 5.89 -0.80
N LEU A 117 -3.11 5.73 -1.39
CA LEU A 117 -3.32 5.89 -2.84
C LEU A 117 -3.23 7.37 -3.29
N SER A 118 -3.43 8.33 -2.39
CA SER A 118 -3.24 9.76 -2.70
C SER A 118 -1.78 10.18 -2.88
N LEU A 119 -0.83 9.28 -2.61
CA LEU A 119 0.58 9.47 -2.93
C LEU A 119 0.91 9.17 -4.40
N ASP A 120 -0.08 8.83 -5.22
CA ASP A 120 0.08 8.43 -6.62
C ASP A 120 1.16 7.34 -6.81
N PRO A 121 1.08 6.22 -6.07
CA PRO A 121 2.15 5.23 -6.05
C PRO A 121 2.33 4.56 -7.40
N ARG A 122 3.58 4.22 -7.73
CA ARG A 122 3.90 3.50 -8.97
C ARG A 122 3.33 2.08 -8.98
N TYR A 123 3.37 1.41 -7.83
CA TYR A 123 2.83 0.07 -7.64
C TYR A 123 2.01 -0.03 -6.35
N VAL A 124 1.00 -0.91 -6.40
CA VAL A 124 0.40 -1.52 -5.21
C VAL A 124 0.76 -3.00 -5.21
N VAL A 125 1.56 -3.43 -4.25
CA VAL A 125 1.91 -4.83 -3.99
C VAL A 125 0.92 -5.39 -2.99
N ALA A 126 0.09 -6.35 -3.42
CA ALA A 126 -1.01 -6.88 -2.61
C ALA A 126 -0.78 -8.36 -2.27
N PHE A 127 -0.70 -8.66 -0.98
CA PHE A 127 -0.66 -10.02 -0.40
C PHE A 127 -2.00 -10.36 0.24
N PRO A 128 -2.33 -11.64 0.51
CA PRO A 128 -3.65 -12.04 1.00
C PRO A 128 -4.13 -11.21 2.20
N GLY A 129 -5.42 -10.87 2.23
CA GLY A 129 -6.01 -10.06 3.29
C GLY A 129 -7.53 -10.08 3.27
N ASN A 130 -8.16 -9.12 3.97
CA ASN A 130 -9.62 -9.06 4.12
C ASN A 130 -10.28 -8.09 3.12
N GLY A 131 -11.58 -7.85 3.26
CA GLY A 131 -12.33 -6.94 2.38
C GLY A 131 -11.80 -5.50 2.31
N VAL A 132 -11.06 -5.03 3.33
CA VAL A 132 -10.40 -3.71 3.29
C VAL A 132 -9.25 -3.70 2.27
N LEU A 133 -8.48 -4.78 2.20
CA LEU A 133 -7.45 -4.95 1.18
C LEU A 133 -8.09 -5.12 -0.21
N GLU A 134 -9.14 -5.92 -0.33
CA GLU A 134 -9.83 -6.10 -1.62
C GLU A 134 -10.27 -4.76 -2.19
N ARG A 135 -10.80 -3.89 -1.32
CA ARG A 135 -11.17 -2.53 -1.71
C ARG A 135 -9.97 -1.69 -2.15
N LEU A 136 -8.82 -1.77 -1.47
CA LEU A 136 -7.59 -1.10 -1.90
C LEU A 136 -7.20 -1.51 -3.33
N VAL A 137 -7.24 -2.81 -3.64
CA VAL A 137 -6.87 -3.34 -4.96
C VAL A 137 -7.83 -2.86 -6.04
N ILE A 138 -9.15 -2.87 -5.76
CA ILE A 138 -10.16 -2.35 -6.68
C ILE A 138 -9.93 -0.87 -6.98
N GLU A 139 -9.70 -0.06 -5.94
CA GLU A 139 -9.47 1.38 -6.09
C GLU A 139 -8.16 1.69 -6.81
N ALA A 140 -7.09 0.93 -6.54
CA ALA A 140 -5.82 1.06 -7.25
C ALA A 140 -5.99 0.81 -8.76
N LYS A 141 -6.68 -0.28 -9.13
CA LYS A 141 -6.97 -0.61 -10.53
C LYS A 141 -7.84 0.46 -11.20
N ALA A 142 -8.85 0.97 -10.51
CA ALA A 142 -9.71 2.04 -11.02
C ALA A 142 -8.90 3.33 -11.31
N ARG A 143 -7.86 3.60 -10.52
CA ARG A 143 -6.91 4.71 -10.73
C ARG A 143 -5.80 4.40 -11.74
N ARG A 144 -5.83 3.23 -12.41
CA ARG A 144 -4.79 2.74 -13.33
C ARG A 144 -3.41 2.61 -12.69
N ILE A 145 -3.35 2.43 -11.37
CA ILE A 145 -2.13 2.07 -10.66
C ILE A 145 -1.85 0.59 -10.93
N THR A 146 -0.61 0.25 -11.24
CA THR A 146 -0.26 -1.15 -11.52
C THR A 146 -0.26 -1.95 -10.22
N VAL A 147 -1.03 -3.04 -10.20
CA VAL A 147 -1.12 -3.94 -9.04
C VAL A 147 -0.26 -5.18 -9.25
N VAL A 148 0.71 -5.39 -8.38
CA VAL A 148 1.46 -6.65 -8.27
C VAL A 148 0.65 -7.58 -7.37
N ASP A 149 -0.22 -8.37 -8.00
CA ASP A 149 -1.20 -9.21 -7.30
C ASP A 149 -0.56 -10.55 -6.87
N ARG A 150 -0.35 -10.69 -5.55
CA ARG A 150 0.25 -11.85 -4.88
C ARG A 150 -0.72 -12.46 -3.86
N ARG A 151 -2.03 -12.30 -4.07
CA ARG A 151 -3.07 -12.80 -3.16
C ARG A 151 -3.38 -14.29 -3.31
N GLY A 152 -2.62 -15.02 -4.13
CA GLY A 152 -2.72 -16.47 -4.26
C GLY A 152 -2.13 -17.21 -3.05
N PRO A 153 -2.24 -18.55 -3.03
CA PRO A 153 -1.69 -19.40 -1.97
C PRO A 153 -0.22 -19.09 -1.72
N LEU A 154 0.17 -18.99 -0.45
CA LEU A 154 1.54 -18.68 -0.02
C LEU A 154 2.16 -17.44 -0.68
N GLY A 155 1.35 -16.45 -1.08
CA GLY A 155 1.87 -15.22 -1.66
C GLY A 155 2.25 -15.37 -3.14
N THR A 156 1.64 -16.32 -3.84
CA THR A 156 1.77 -16.53 -5.30
C THR A 156 0.84 -15.61 -6.10
N SER A 157 1.07 -15.49 -7.41
CA SER A 157 0.13 -14.76 -8.25
C SER A 157 -1.13 -15.60 -8.46
N PRO A 158 -2.34 -15.03 -8.27
CA PRO A 158 -3.59 -15.76 -8.54
C PRO A 158 -3.75 -16.25 -9.98
N LYS A 159 -2.98 -15.69 -10.93
CA LYS A 159 -2.99 -16.07 -12.35
C LYS A 159 -1.93 -17.10 -12.72
N ALA A 160 -1.09 -17.52 -11.78
CA ALA A 160 -0.10 -18.56 -12.05
C ALA A 160 -0.82 -19.92 -12.19
N PRO A 161 -0.44 -20.75 -13.17
CA PRO A 161 -0.95 -22.12 -13.23
C PRO A 161 -0.55 -22.87 -11.94
N PRO A 162 -1.37 -23.85 -11.49
CA PRO A 162 -0.94 -24.74 -10.41
C PRO A 162 0.33 -25.46 -10.85
N GLY A 163 1.36 -25.36 -10.01
CA GLY A 163 2.64 -26.06 -10.19
C GLY A 163 2.57 -27.50 -9.73
#